data_AF-A0A2V5XTS5-F1
#
_entry.id   AF-A0A2V5XTS5-F1
#
_cell.length_a   1.000
_cell.length_b   1.000
_cell.length_c   1.000
_cell.angle_alpha   90.00
_cell.angle_beta   90.00
_cell.angle_gamma   90.00
#
_symmetry.space_group_name_H-M   'P 1'
#
loop_
_entity.id
_entity.type
_entity.pdbx_description
1 polymer ?
#
loop_
_entity_poly.entity_id
_entity_poly.type
_entity_poly.pdbx_seq_one_letter_code
_entity_poly.pdbx_strand_id
1 'polypeptide(L)'
;MKRILIYFGLTMAVLFSMGCKKEAEQRTYFSAPQEAANKAKNDLLTVLRSRKEIALGLEQQTIEKSQPAAPIRQYQITFEDLASADSFIALQRNEVATVVPLVADGTVATVVAVAKDEAGWKIVSLADKSLSSELDVVRKAAGQQAAMVIYDLPHSGEKVYAAMQPATAGAGTTLYTNYTGFNLREPVPTERLLPVLKQDAAEFQRTYGEELKRQRVVR
;
A
#
# COMPACT_ATOMS: atom_id res chain seq x y z
N MET A 1 -36.11 -68.41 -40.81
CA MET A 1 -37.07 -67.39 -40.35
C MET A 1 -36.58 -66.81 -39.03
N LYS A 2 -36.38 -65.47 -38.95
CA LYS A 2 -36.44 -64.57 -37.75
C LYS A 2 -35.93 -65.18 -36.40
N ARG A 3 -34.83 -64.74 -35.78
CA ARG A 3 -34.53 -63.37 -35.27
C ARG A 3 -33.05 -63.20 -34.87
N ILE A 4 -32.60 -61.96 -35.07
CA ILE A 4 -31.32 -61.32 -34.70
C ILE A 4 -31.38 -60.83 -33.24
N LEU A 5 -30.25 -60.86 -32.51
CA LEU A 5 -29.85 -60.00 -31.36
C LEU A 5 -28.41 -60.40 -30.94
N ILE A 6 -27.37 -59.91 -31.61
CA ILE A 6 -26.53 -58.73 -31.29
C ILE A 6 -25.96 -58.75 -29.86
N TYR A 7 -24.71 -59.20 -29.76
CA TYR A 7 -23.76 -58.91 -28.68
C TYR A 7 -22.99 -57.63 -29.01
N PHE A 8 -23.07 -56.63 -28.13
CA PHE A 8 -22.15 -55.48 -28.00
C PHE A 8 -22.39 -54.99 -26.56
N GLY A 9 -21.44 -54.96 -25.63
CA GLY A 9 -20.12 -54.36 -25.74
C GLY A 9 -20.06 -53.20 -24.75
N LEU A 10 -19.61 -53.50 -23.52
CA LEU A 10 -18.84 -52.67 -22.60
C LEU A 10 -18.80 -51.14 -22.85
N THR A 11 -19.38 -50.34 -21.94
CA THR A 11 -18.80 -49.04 -21.50
C THR A 11 -19.28 -48.69 -20.09
N MET A 12 -18.44 -48.97 -19.10
CA MET A 12 -18.58 -48.45 -17.74
C MET A 12 -18.10 -47.00 -17.75
N ALA A 13 -19.04 -46.06 -17.64
CA ALA A 13 -18.75 -44.64 -17.64
C ALA A 13 -17.94 -44.27 -16.38
N VAL A 14 -16.63 -44.10 -16.55
CA VAL A 14 -15.78 -43.38 -15.60
C VAL A 14 -16.13 -41.91 -15.74
N LEU A 15 -16.96 -41.40 -14.84
CA LEU A 15 -17.11 -39.98 -14.60
C LEU A 15 -15.80 -39.48 -14.00
N PHE A 16 -14.89 -39.04 -14.86
CA PHE A 16 -13.83 -38.13 -14.46
C PHE A 16 -14.51 -36.85 -13.96
N SER A 17 -14.64 -36.74 -12.64
CA SER A 17 -14.76 -35.46 -11.99
C SER A 17 -13.52 -34.65 -12.39
N MET A 18 -13.66 -33.80 -13.41
CA MET A 18 -12.81 -32.64 -13.59
C MET A 18 -13.00 -31.78 -12.34
N GLY A 19 -12.25 -32.12 -11.29
CA GLY A 19 -11.96 -31.18 -10.23
C GLY A 19 -11.28 -30.00 -10.88
N CYS A 20 -12.02 -28.90 -11.03
CA CYS A 20 -11.44 -27.58 -11.17
C CYS A 20 -10.40 -27.46 -10.05
N LYS A 21 -9.13 -27.68 -10.38
CA LYS A 21 -8.03 -27.18 -9.58
C LYS A 21 -8.20 -25.67 -9.61
N LYS A 22 -8.85 -25.13 -8.56
CA LYS A 22 -8.51 -23.81 -8.09
C LYS A 22 -7.02 -23.87 -7.85
N GLU A 23 -6.23 -23.30 -8.76
CA GLU A 23 -4.88 -22.89 -8.43
C GLU A 23 -5.04 -22.01 -7.18
N ALA A 24 -4.76 -22.60 -6.02
CA ALA A 24 -4.57 -21.82 -4.83
C ALA A 24 -3.41 -20.89 -5.18
N GLU A 25 -3.70 -19.60 -5.36
CA GLU A 25 -2.70 -18.54 -5.46
C GLU A 25 -1.64 -18.84 -4.41
N GLN A 26 -0.48 -19.31 -4.87
CA GLN A 26 0.58 -19.73 -4.00
C GLN A 26 1.14 -18.44 -3.40
N ARG A 27 0.61 -18.06 -2.23
CA ARG A 27 0.98 -16.83 -1.53
C ARG A 27 2.50 -16.87 -1.37
N THR A 28 3.16 -16.01 -2.14
CA THR A 28 4.60 -15.94 -2.14
C THR A 28 5.01 -15.05 -0.98
N TYR A 29 5.82 -15.61 -0.09
CA TYR A 29 6.36 -14.91 1.07
C TYR A 29 7.84 -14.62 0.87
N PHE A 30 8.28 -13.47 1.36
CA PHE A 30 9.65 -12.98 1.20
C PHE A 30 10.30 -12.72 2.55
N SER A 31 11.63 -12.80 2.60
CA SER A 31 12.40 -12.59 3.83
C SER A 31 12.53 -11.12 4.20
N ALA A 32 12.54 -10.24 3.19
CA ALA A 32 12.68 -8.79 3.34
C ALA A 32 11.69 -8.02 2.44
N PRO A 33 11.27 -6.80 2.83
CA PRO A 33 10.34 -6.01 2.04
C PRO A 33 10.93 -5.58 0.69
N GLN A 34 12.23 -5.31 0.61
CA GLN A 34 12.90 -4.96 -0.65
C GLN A 34 12.98 -6.16 -1.63
N GLU A 35 13.06 -7.38 -1.11
CA GLU A 35 13.03 -8.60 -1.94
C GLU A 35 11.66 -8.74 -2.61
N ALA A 36 10.59 -8.58 -1.83
CA ALA A 36 9.23 -8.54 -2.33
C ALA A 36 9.02 -7.43 -3.38
N ALA A 37 9.55 -6.23 -3.13
CA ALA A 37 9.48 -5.10 -4.07
C ALA A 37 10.22 -5.37 -5.38
N ASN A 38 11.39 -6.01 -5.33
CA ASN A 38 12.13 -6.43 -6.52
C ASN A 38 11.36 -7.48 -7.34
N LYS A 39 10.74 -8.46 -6.68
CA LYS A 39 9.89 -9.43 -7.36
C LYS A 39 8.70 -8.73 -8.03
N ALA A 40 8.02 -7.84 -7.31
CA ALA A 40 6.90 -7.06 -7.82
C ALA A 40 7.30 -6.20 -9.03
N LYS A 41 8.48 -5.55 -9.00
CA LYS A 41 9.05 -4.81 -10.14
C LYS A 41 9.18 -5.70 -11.38
N ASN A 42 9.75 -6.90 -11.22
CA ASN A 42 9.97 -7.82 -12.34
C ASN A 42 8.65 -8.35 -12.92
N ASP A 43 7.67 -8.62 -12.06
CA ASP A 43 6.32 -9.02 -12.48
C ASP A 43 5.64 -7.89 -13.24
N LEU A 44 5.73 -6.65 -12.73
CA LEU A 44 5.22 -5.46 -13.40
C LEU A 44 5.85 -5.26 -14.78
N LEU A 45 7.16 -5.41 -14.91
CA LEU A 45 7.85 -5.33 -16.21
C LEU A 45 7.37 -6.40 -17.18
N THR A 46 7.09 -7.61 -16.68
CA THR A 46 6.53 -8.71 -17.49
C THR A 46 5.15 -8.35 -18.01
N VAL A 47 4.30 -7.75 -17.17
CA VAL A 47 2.97 -7.25 -17.57
C VAL A 47 3.08 -6.12 -18.59
N LEU A 48 3.93 -5.11 -18.34
CA LEU A 48 4.13 -3.98 -19.25
C LEU A 48 4.64 -4.42 -20.64
N ARG A 49 5.52 -5.41 -20.68
CA ARG A 49 6.05 -5.96 -21.95
C ARG A 49 5.04 -6.81 -22.71
N SER A 50 4.21 -7.57 -21.99
CA SER A 50 3.23 -8.49 -22.59
C SER A 50 1.94 -7.80 -23.02
N ARG A 51 1.60 -6.64 -22.44
CA ARG A 51 0.35 -5.93 -22.72
C ARG A 51 0.59 -4.48 -23.13
N LYS A 52 1.08 -4.28 -24.36
CA LYS A 52 1.37 -2.96 -24.96
C LYS A 52 0.17 -1.99 -24.98
N GLU A 53 -1.06 -2.51 -24.90
CA GLU A 53 -2.29 -1.73 -24.95
C GLU A 53 -2.75 -1.19 -23.58
N ILE A 54 -2.16 -1.65 -22.46
CA ILE A 54 -2.55 -1.16 -21.13
C ILE A 54 -1.72 0.07 -20.77
N ALA A 55 -2.34 1.24 -20.84
CA ALA A 55 -1.76 2.49 -20.34
C ALA A 55 -1.85 2.54 -18.81
N LEU A 56 -0.93 1.87 -18.11
CA LEU A 56 -0.80 1.98 -16.66
C LEU A 56 -0.24 3.31 -16.20
N GLY A 57 0.09 4.25 -17.11
CA GLY A 57 0.76 5.51 -16.78
C GLY A 57 2.12 5.31 -16.11
N LEU A 58 2.78 4.19 -16.41
CA LEU A 58 4.13 3.85 -15.96
C LEU A 58 5.00 3.65 -17.19
N GLU A 59 6.17 4.28 -17.21
CA GLU A 59 7.12 4.13 -18.29
C GLU A 59 8.00 2.91 -18.04
N GLN A 60 7.96 1.92 -18.95
CA GLN A 60 8.72 0.68 -18.80
C GLN A 60 10.21 0.94 -18.53
N GLN A 61 10.83 1.87 -19.28
CA GLN A 61 12.25 2.17 -19.14
C GLN A 61 12.58 2.75 -17.74
N THR A 62 11.69 3.56 -17.20
CA THR A 62 11.82 4.15 -15.87
C THR A 62 11.67 3.09 -14.78
N ILE A 63 10.69 2.19 -14.91
CA ILE A 63 10.55 1.03 -14.01
C ILE A 63 11.76 0.10 -14.10
N GLU A 64 12.29 -0.15 -15.29
CA GLU A 64 13.43 -1.03 -15.51
C GLU A 64 14.71 -0.53 -14.81
N LYS A 65 14.96 0.78 -14.87
CA LYS A 65 16.08 1.44 -14.18
C LYS A 65 15.87 1.63 -12.68
N SER A 66 14.62 1.63 -12.22
CA SER A 66 14.30 1.92 -10.83
C SER A 66 14.90 0.89 -9.86
N GLN A 67 15.23 1.31 -8.64
CA GLN A 67 15.69 0.41 -7.59
C GLN A 67 14.83 0.60 -6.33
N PRO A 68 14.59 -0.46 -5.54
CA PRO A 68 13.96 -0.30 -4.23
C PRO A 68 14.76 0.65 -3.35
N ALA A 69 14.10 1.67 -2.85
CA ALA A 69 14.64 2.61 -1.86
C ALA A 69 14.39 2.10 -0.43
N ALA A 70 14.72 2.93 0.56
CA ALA A 70 14.46 2.65 1.96
C ALA A 70 12.95 2.38 2.19
N PRO A 71 12.58 1.29 2.90
CA PRO A 71 11.19 1.01 3.25
C PRO A 71 10.61 2.07 4.19
N ILE A 72 9.34 2.40 4.00
CA ILE A 72 8.58 3.42 4.71
C ILE A 72 7.44 2.72 5.44
N ARG A 73 7.39 2.81 6.77
CA ARG A 73 6.29 2.21 7.54
C ARG A 73 5.03 3.05 7.39
N GLN A 74 3.90 2.38 7.25
CA GLN A 74 2.57 2.99 7.14
C GLN A 74 1.70 2.54 8.31
N TYR A 75 1.18 3.52 9.04
CA TYR A 75 0.34 3.30 10.21
C TYR A 75 -1.08 3.77 9.92
N GLN A 76 -2.06 2.95 10.28
CA GLN A 76 -3.45 3.36 10.28
C GLN A 76 -3.79 4.01 11.62
N ILE A 77 -4.26 5.25 11.56
CA ILE A 77 -4.64 5.99 12.75
C ILE A 77 -6.13 5.77 13.01
N THR A 78 -6.46 5.44 14.26
CA THR A 78 -7.84 5.38 14.72
C THR A 78 -8.27 6.73 15.29
N PHE A 79 -9.57 6.97 15.36
CA PHE A 79 -10.08 8.18 16.01
C PHE A 79 -9.67 8.29 17.48
N GLU A 80 -9.62 7.16 18.20
CA GLU A 80 -9.23 7.11 19.61
C GLU A 80 -7.75 7.44 19.79
N ASP A 81 -6.88 6.85 18.96
CA ASP A 81 -5.46 7.16 18.97
C ASP A 81 -5.23 8.65 18.63
N LEU A 82 -5.93 9.18 17.60
CA LEU A 82 -5.79 10.58 17.21
C LEU A 82 -6.26 11.53 18.32
N ALA A 83 -7.40 11.27 18.96
CA ALA A 83 -7.93 12.13 20.02
C ALA A 83 -6.96 12.21 21.22
N SER A 84 -6.35 11.08 21.59
CA SER A 84 -5.46 10.95 22.74
C SER A 84 -3.99 11.31 22.48
N ALA A 85 -3.60 11.50 21.22
CA ALA A 85 -2.19 11.68 20.88
C ALA A 85 -1.61 13.06 21.23
N ASP A 86 -0.41 13.06 21.80
CA ASP A 86 0.35 14.29 22.08
C ASP A 86 1.39 14.59 20.99
N SER A 87 1.67 13.59 20.14
CA SER A 87 2.62 13.66 19.03
C SER A 87 2.31 12.59 17.99
N PHE A 88 2.86 12.74 16.78
CA PHE A 88 2.76 11.71 15.74
C PHE A 88 3.53 10.42 16.07
N ILE A 89 4.54 10.48 16.94
CA ILE A 89 5.26 9.28 17.39
C ILE A 89 4.32 8.39 18.21
N ALA A 90 3.45 8.97 19.05
CA ALA A 90 2.48 8.23 19.84
C ALA A 90 1.45 7.47 18.97
N LEU A 91 1.30 7.86 17.70
CA LEU A 91 0.37 7.28 16.74
C LEU A 91 0.94 6.04 16.01
N GLN A 92 2.20 5.66 16.25
CA GLN A 92 2.85 4.51 15.61
C GLN A 92 2.46 3.16 16.25
N ARG A 93 1.16 2.86 16.30
CA ARG A 93 0.62 1.68 16.98
C ARG A 93 0.17 0.57 16.04
N ASN A 94 -0.54 0.94 14.97
CA ASN A 94 -1.18 -0.02 14.06
C ASN A 94 -0.48 0.01 12.69
N GLU A 95 0.66 -0.67 12.57
CA GLU A 95 1.36 -0.79 11.28
C GLU A 95 0.54 -1.67 10.34
N VAL A 96 0.11 -1.12 9.21
CA VAL A 96 -0.74 -1.83 8.22
C VAL A 96 0.06 -2.30 7.00
N ALA A 97 1.13 -1.60 6.67
CA ALA A 97 2.01 -1.94 5.57
C ALA A 97 3.39 -1.30 5.74
N THR A 98 4.34 -1.84 4.99
CA THR A 98 5.61 -1.20 4.65
C THR A 98 5.59 -0.87 3.16
N VAL A 99 5.74 0.40 2.82
CA VAL A 99 5.79 0.91 1.45
C VAL A 99 7.24 0.97 1.01
N VAL A 100 7.56 0.35 -0.12
CA VAL A 100 8.89 0.37 -0.73
C VAL A 100 8.80 1.18 -2.03
N PRO A 101 9.35 2.42 -2.07
CA PRO A 101 9.42 3.19 -3.30
C PRO A 101 10.40 2.55 -4.27
N LEU A 102 10.03 2.48 -5.55
CA LEU A 102 10.96 2.17 -6.63
C LEU A 102 11.42 3.49 -7.25
N VAL A 103 12.71 3.80 -7.12
CA VAL A 103 13.28 5.11 -7.47
C VAL A 103 14.23 4.98 -8.66
N ALA A 104 14.05 5.82 -9.68
CA ALA A 104 14.96 5.98 -10.82
C ALA A 104 15.36 7.45 -10.92
N ASP A 105 16.65 7.73 -11.10
CA ASP A 105 17.16 9.09 -11.30
C ASP A 105 16.67 10.11 -10.24
N GLY A 106 16.56 9.65 -8.98
CA GLY A 106 16.09 10.46 -7.85
C GLY A 106 14.58 10.74 -7.81
N THR A 107 13.80 10.15 -8.70
CA THR A 107 12.33 10.29 -8.78
C THR A 107 11.66 8.97 -8.41
N VAL A 108 10.55 9.03 -7.67
CA VAL A 108 9.75 7.83 -7.38
C VAL A 108 8.99 7.41 -8.64
N ALA A 109 9.39 6.30 -9.24
CA ALA A 109 8.77 5.76 -10.44
C ALA A 109 7.43 5.08 -10.11
N THR A 110 7.38 4.35 -8.99
CA THR A 110 6.19 3.69 -8.47
C THR A 110 6.44 3.23 -7.03
N VAL A 111 5.45 2.63 -6.39
CA VAL A 111 5.54 2.08 -5.04
C VAL A 111 5.02 0.65 -4.98
N VAL A 112 5.57 -0.12 -4.06
CA VAL A 112 5.08 -1.46 -3.71
C VAL A 112 4.77 -1.45 -2.22
N ALA A 113 3.53 -1.75 -1.83
CA ALA A 113 3.19 -1.95 -0.43
C ALA A 113 3.25 -3.44 -0.09
N VAL A 114 3.90 -3.76 1.02
CA VAL A 114 4.03 -5.12 1.54
C VAL A 114 3.53 -5.17 2.97
N ALA A 115 2.91 -6.27 3.37
CA ALA A 115 2.51 -6.52 4.75
C ALA A 115 3.30 -7.71 5.30
N LYS A 116 3.55 -7.70 6.60
CA LYS A 116 4.20 -8.81 7.30
C LYS A 116 3.15 -9.66 7.99
N ASP A 117 3.23 -10.97 7.81
CA ASP A 117 2.56 -11.95 8.66
C ASP A 117 3.57 -12.99 9.18
N GLU A 118 3.07 -14.04 9.85
CA GLU A 118 3.91 -15.08 10.46
C GLU A 118 4.81 -15.81 9.45
N ALA A 119 4.38 -15.92 8.19
CA ALA A 119 5.13 -16.62 7.15
C ALA A 119 6.18 -15.73 6.46
N GLY A 120 6.06 -14.40 6.59
CA GLY A 120 7.01 -13.44 6.03
C GLY A 120 6.32 -12.22 5.44
N TRP A 121 7.01 -11.56 4.51
CA TRP A 121 6.48 -10.40 3.79
C TRP A 121 5.68 -10.85 2.57
N LYS A 122 4.54 -10.21 2.33
CA LYS A 122 3.71 -10.42 1.12
C LYS A 122 3.37 -9.09 0.48
N ILE A 123 3.23 -9.10 -0.84
CA ILE A 123 2.80 -7.91 -1.61
C ILE A 123 1.30 -7.71 -1.38
N VAL A 124 0.90 -6.49 -0.99
CA VAL A 124 -0.52 -6.12 -0.76
C VAL A 124 -1.00 -5.00 -1.67
N SER A 125 -0.09 -4.20 -2.22
CA SER A 125 -0.42 -3.22 -3.26
C SER A 125 0.78 -3.01 -4.20
N LEU A 126 0.49 -2.69 -5.45
CA LEU A 126 1.47 -2.39 -6.49
C LEU A 126 0.94 -1.23 -7.34
N ALA A 127 1.83 -0.29 -7.66
CA ALA A 127 1.52 0.81 -8.58
C ALA A 127 0.41 1.77 -8.13
N ASP A 128 0.38 2.08 -6.83
CA ASP A 128 -0.43 3.18 -6.31
C ASP A 128 0.13 4.53 -6.78
N LYS A 129 -0.53 5.12 -7.77
CA LYS A 129 -0.13 6.39 -8.39
C LYS A 129 -0.24 7.58 -7.45
N SER A 130 -1.27 7.60 -6.59
CA SER A 130 -1.47 8.71 -5.66
C SER A 130 -0.30 8.73 -4.69
N LEU A 131 -0.03 7.57 -4.08
CA LEU A 131 1.05 7.42 -3.12
C LEU A 131 2.43 7.64 -3.76
N SER A 132 2.67 7.12 -4.98
CA SER A 132 3.94 7.34 -5.66
C SER A 132 4.19 8.82 -5.98
N SER A 133 3.16 9.54 -6.43
CA SER A 133 3.24 10.97 -6.71
C SER A 133 3.47 11.79 -5.44
N GLU A 134 2.76 11.49 -4.37
CA GLU A 134 2.91 12.20 -3.10
C GLU A 134 4.30 11.95 -2.48
N LEU A 135 4.78 10.70 -2.48
CA LEU A 135 6.11 10.37 -2.00
C LEU A 135 7.22 10.99 -2.84
N ASP A 136 7.05 11.13 -4.16
CA ASP A 136 8.01 11.86 -4.99
C ASP A 136 8.16 13.31 -4.54
N VAL A 137 7.03 13.99 -4.31
CA VAL A 137 7.01 15.38 -3.83
C VAL A 137 7.65 15.50 -2.46
N VAL A 138 7.25 14.67 -1.50
CA VAL A 138 7.78 14.74 -0.13
C VAL A 138 9.26 14.40 -0.08
N ARG A 139 9.73 13.40 -0.83
CA ARG A 139 11.17 13.06 -0.90
C ARG A 139 12.01 14.18 -1.50
N LYS A 140 11.48 14.91 -2.49
CA LYS A 140 12.12 16.10 -3.06
C LYS A 140 12.17 17.26 -2.07
N ALA A 141 11.11 17.47 -1.29
CA ALA A 141 11.05 18.53 -0.28
C ALA A 141 11.91 18.23 0.97
N ALA A 142 11.80 17.03 1.52
CA ALA A 142 12.47 16.62 2.75
C ALA A 142 13.94 16.20 2.55
N GLY A 143 14.31 15.88 1.31
CA GLY A 143 15.62 15.33 0.96
C GLY A 143 15.57 13.82 0.70
N GLN A 144 16.28 13.38 -0.33
CA GLN A 144 16.23 12.02 -0.86
C GLN A 144 16.68 10.92 0.13
N GLN A 145 17.42 11.31 1.16
CA GLN A 145 17.94 10.41 2.20
C GLN A 145 17.14 10.47 3.51
N ALA A 146 16.08 11.29 3.58
CA ALA A 146 15.24 11.35 4.76
C ALA A 146 14.58 9.99 5.01
N ALA A 147 14.63 9.54 6.27
CA ALA A 147 13.80 8.43 6.71
C ALA A 147 12.35 8.91 6.79
N MET A 148 11.39 8.07 6.43
CA MET A 148 9.99 8.48 6.35
C MET A 148 9.05 7.50 7.07
N VAL A 149 7.92 8.04 7.54
CA VAL A 149 6.77 7.31 8.08
C VAL A 149 5.50 7.92 7.49
N ILE A 150 4.50 7.07 7.20
CA ILE A 150 3.19 7.47 6.68
C ILE A 150 2.14 7.21 7.76
N TYR A 151 1.24 8.17 7.96
CA TYR A 151 0.06 8.04 8.81
C TYR A 151 -1.20 8.23 7.96
N ASP A 152 -2.05 7.20 7.91
CA ASP A 152 -3.37 7.28 7.29
C ASP A 152 -4.36 7.88 8.28
N LEU A 153 -5.03 8.96 7.89
CA LEU A 153 -5.97 9.66 8.75
C LEU A 153 -7.31 8.89 8.87
N PRO A 154 -7.96 8.90 10.05
CA PRO A 154 -9.19 8.13 10.27
C PRO A 154 -10.43 8.73 9.59
N HIS A 155 -10.41 10.04 9.36
CA HIS A 155 -11.57 10.82 8.91
C HIS A 155 -11.47 11.30 7.46
N SER A 156 -10.40 10.91 6.75
CA SER A 156 -10.08 11.45 5.45
C SER A 156 -9.26 10.46 4.61
N GLY A 157 -9.20 10.65 3.29
CA GLY A 157 -8.39 9.79 2.40
C GLY A 157 -6.90 10.20 2.36
N GLU A 158 -6.60 11.38 2.88
CA GLU A 158 -5.30 12.01 2.92
C GLU A 158 -4.37 11.38 3.96
N LYS A 159 -3.07 11.67 3.80
CA LYS A 159 -2.00 11.10 4.61
C LYS A 159 -1.12 12.18 5.20
N VAL A 160 -0.48 11.86 6.31
CA VAL A 160 0.61 12.67 6.86
C VAL A 160 1.92 11.91 6.69
N TYR A 161 2.91 12.59 6.13
CA TYR A 161 4.25 12.07 5.92
C TYR A 161 5.20 12.71 6.93
N ALA A 162 5.72 11.92 7.87
CA ALA A 162 6.81 12.37 8.73
C ALA A 162 8.14 12.03 8.05
N ALA A 163 9.00 13.04 7.89
CA ALA A 163 10.36 12.88 7.41
C ALA A 163 11.37 13.25 8.50
N MET A 164 12.37 12.39 8.68
CA MET A 164 13.42 12.52 9.69
C MET A 164 14.76 12.63 8.96
N GLN A 165 15.49 13.72 9.22
CA GLN A 165 16.82 13.89 8.65
C GLN A 165 17.84 12.98 9.38
N PRO A 166 18.68 12.24 8.64
CA PRO A 166 19.72 11.41 9.25
C PRO A 166 20.71 12.23 10.10
N ALA A 167 21.02 13.45 9.66
CA ALA A 167 21.99 14.34 10.28
C ALA A 167 21.61 14.81 11.69
N THR A 168 20.34 14.68 12.08
CA THR A 168 19.86 15.16 13.37
C THR A 168 19.53 14.04 14.37
N ALA A 169 19.89 12.78 14.05
CA ALA A 169 19.63 11.61 14.89
C ALA A 169 18.17 11.49 15.38
N GLY A 170 17.21 11.97 14.58
CA GLY A 170 15.78 11.98 14.90
C GLY A 170 15.27 13.26 15.58
N ALA A 171 16.13 14.20 15.95
CA ALA A 171 15.70 15.54 16.38
C ALA A 171 15.27 16.36 15.16
N GLY A 172 14.00 16.73 15.06
CA GLY A 172 13.47 17.46 13.89
C GLY A 172 12.77 16.54 12.90
N THR A 173 11.74 15.84 13.40
CA THR A 173 10.71 15.27 12.52
C THR A 173 9.97 16.42 11.84
N THR A 174 9.94 16.40 10.52
CA THR A 174 9.23 17.38 9.71
C THR A 174 8.00 16.71 9.09
N LEU A 175 6.83 17.33 9.19
CA LEU A 175 5.59 16.76 8.67
C LEU A 175 5.22 17.39 7.33
N TYR A 176 4.67 16.60 6.43
CA TYR A 176 4.17 17.04 5.12
C TYR A 176 2.80 16.39 4.89
N THR A 177 1.85 17.14 4.33
CA THR A 177 0.52 16.61 4.00
C THR A 177 -0.17 17.49 2.95
N ASN A 178 -1.07 16.90 2.17
CA ASN A 178 -2.05 17.60 1.33
C ASN A 178 -3.41 17.76 2.01
N TYR A 179 -3.51 17.45 3.31
CA TYR A 179 -4.72 17.72 4.07
C TYR A 179 -5.14 19.19 3.91
N THR A 180 -6.46 19.41 3.88
CA THR A 180 -7.06 20.72 3.56
C THR A 180 -6.35 21.87 4.30
N GLY A 181 -5.88 22.86 3.54
CA GLY A 181 -5.15 24.02 4.08
C GLY A 181 -3.63 23.86 4.16
N PHE A 182 -3.08 22.72 3.74
CA PHE A 182 -1.64 22.43 3.72
C PHE A 182 -1.15 22.01 2.33
N ASN A 183 0.16 22.02 2.13
CA ASN A 183 0.81 21.65 0.88
C ASN A 183 1.92 20.62 1.13
N LEU A 184 1.97 19.55 0.31
CA LEU A 184 2.98 18.49 0.44
C LEU A 184 4.43 18.97 0.25
N ARG A 185 4.65 20.13 -0.37
CA ARG A 185 5.98 20.70 -0.58
C ARG A 185 6.49 21.50 0.62
N GLU A 186 5.60 21.83 1.55
CA GLU A 186 5.90 22.72 2.66
C GLU A 186 5.87 21.96 3.98
N PRO A 187 6.87 22.16 4.84
CA PRO A 187 6.88 21.54 6.16
C PRO A 187 5.77 22.14 7.04
N VAL A 188 5.11 21.27 7.81
CA VAL A 188 4.03 21.66 8.72
C VAL A 188 4.45 21.39 10.17
N PRO A 189 4.37 22.38 11.07
CA PRO A 189 4.61 22.16 12.50
C PRO A 189 3.55 21.26 13.14
N THR A 190 3.97 20.38 14.05
CA THR A 190 3.06 19.47 14.78
C THR A 190 2.01 20.24 15.55
N GLU A 191 2.41 21.36 16.17
CA GLU A 191 1.59 22.23 17.01
C GLU A 191 0.46 22.90 16.20
N ARG A 192 0.64 23.00 14.89
CA ARG A 192 -0.38 23.50 13.96
C ARG A 192 -1.23 22.38 13.40
N LEU A 193 -0.63 21.26 13.00
CA LEU A 193 -1.33 20.18 12.31
C LEU A 193 -2.20 19.34 13.24
N LEU A 194 -1.64 18.90 14.38
CA LEU A 194 -2.30 17.94 15.25
C LEU A 194 -3.63 18.46 15.83
N PRO A 195 -3.74 19.73 16.31
CA PRO A 195 -5.03 20.26 16.77
C PRO A 195 -6.10 20.30 15.69
N VAL A 196 -5.73 20.68 14.45
CA VAL A 196 -6.66 20.71 13.30
C VAL A 196 -7.18 19.30 13.01
N LEU A 197 -6.29 18.31 12.91
CA LEU A 197 -6.70 16.92 12.66
C LEU A 197 -7.59 16.37 13.77
N LYS A 198 -7.28 16.66 15.04
CA LYS A 198 -8.13 16.24 16.18
C LYS A 198 -9.52 16.85 16.12
N GLN A 199 -9.61 18.15 15.84
CA GLN A 199 -10.88 18.86 15.75
C GLN A 199 -11.74 18.28 14.62
N ASP A 200 -11.17 18.14 13.43
CA ASP A 200 -11.90 17.68 12.24
C ASP A 200 -12.31 16.20 12.38
N ALA A 201 -11.45 15.37 12.96
CA ALA A 201 -11.79 13.97 13.27
C ALA A 201 -12.96 13.89 14.27
N ALA A 202 -12.95 14.73 15.31
CA ALA A 202 -14.06 14.78 16.28
C ALA A 202 -15.36 15.26 15.63
N GLU A 203 -15.30 16.25 14.74
CA GLU A 203 -16.46 16.70 13.98
C GLU A 203 -17.00 15.61 13.03
N PHE A 204 -16.10 14.91 12.34
CA PHE A 204 -16.47 13.79 11.48
C PHE A 204 -17.15 12.67 12.28
N GLN A 205 -16.61 12.29 13.44
CA GLN A 205 -17.25 11.30 14.32
C GLN A 205 -18.62 11.75 14.81
N ARG A 206 -18.76 13.02 15.20
CA ARG A 206 -20.05 13.57 15.64
C ARG A 206 -21.10 13.54 14.53
N THR A 207 -20.68 13.77 13.30
CA THR A 207 -21.59 13.88 12.15
C THR A 207 -21.94 12.52 11.56
N TYR A 208 -20.95 11.63 11.39
CA TYR A 208 -21.11 10.37 10.64
C TYR A 208 -20.87 9.11 11.47
N GLY A 209 -20.46 9.23 12.74
CA GLY A 209 -20.04 8.09 13.57
C GLY A 209 -21.14 7.03 13.75
N GLU A 210 -22.39 7.45 13.93
CA GLU A 210 -23.52 6.51 14.08
C GLU A 210 -23.87 5.80 12.78
N GLU A 211 -23.72 6.47 11.63
CA GLU A 211 -23.93 5.87 10.32
C GLU A 211 -22.84 4.83 10.01
N LEU A 212 -21.59 5.14 10.32
CA LEU A 212 -20.46 4.24 10.15
C LEU A 212 -20.57 2.97 11.00
N LYS A 213 -21.05 3.10 12.25
CA LYS A 213 -21.36 1.95 13.12
C LYS A 213 -22.48 1.08 12.53
N ARG A 214 -23.56 1.70 12.03
CA ARG A 214 -24.70 0.99 11.43
C ARG A 214 -24.31 0.24 10.16
N GLN A 215 -23.44 0.82 9.33
CA GLN A 215 -23.00 0.21 8.08
C GLN A 215 -21.83 -0.78 8.25
N ARG A 216 -21.29 -0.96 9.47
CA ARG A 216 -20.09 -1.79 9.75
C ARG A 216 -18.86 -1.40 8.91
N VAL A 217 -18.74 -0.12 8.55
CA VAL A 217 -17.65 0.39 7.71
C VAL A 217 -16.40 0.69 8.55
N VAL A 218 -16.53 0.73 9.87
CA VAL A 218 -15.42 0.82 10.82
C VAL A 218 -15.43 -0.45 11.67
N ARG A 219 -14.32 -1.21 11.65
CA ARG A 219 -14.02 -2.26 12.62
C ARG A 219 -12.99 -1.75 13.61
#